data_AF-A0AAW8FZH0-F1
#
_entry.id   AF-A0AAW8FZH0-F1
#
_cell.length_a   1.000
_cell.length_b   1.000
_cell.length_c   1.000
_cell.angle_alpha   90.00
_cell.angle_beta   90.00
_cell.angle_gamma   90.00
#
_symmetry.space_group_name_H-M   'P 1'
#
loop_
_entity.id
_entity.type
_entity.pdbx_description
1 polymer ?
#
loop_
_entity_poly.entity_id
_entity_poly.type
_entity_poly.pdbx_seq_one_letter_code
_entity_poly.pdbx_strand_id
1 'polypeptide(L)'
;MKKYWMTIFFFFALLANAQIFEKTAINLGYRYTGRNVLQAGLEFRIGDSGGHSVILGPSLLYTRAKKEDKLLPEANVYYTTSGQLYGVSINQYSIEPRVGVSLLNIFFLNTGYSFPIDKNKYFKGITFGIQLNIAPVRNSKFYDQIKIM
;
A
#
# COMPACT_ATOMS: atom_id res chain seq x y z
N MET A 1 -18.27 38.80 9.01
CA MET A 1 -18.65 37.39 8.79
C MET A 1 -17.61 36.57 8.02
N LYS A 2 -16.86 37.10 7.03
CA LYS A 2 -15.81 36.36 6.27
C LYS A 2 -14.66 35.76 7.11
N LYS A 3 -14.26 36.36 8.23
CA LYS A 3 -13.11 35.90 9.05
C LYS A 3 -13.35 34.56 9.76
N TYR A 4 -14.59 34.26 10.14
CA TYR A 4 -14.93 33.01 10.83
C TYR A 4 -14.90 31.79 9.90
N TRP A 5 -15.15 31.99 8.60
CA TRP A 5 -15.08 30.91 7.61
C TRP A 5 -13.67 30.36 7.44
N MET A 6 -12.66 31.24 7.52
CA MET A 6 -11.26 30.86 7.41
C MET A 6 -10.79 30.04 8.62
N THR A 7 -11.29 30.40 9.81
CA THR A 7 -11.05 29.65 11.05
C THR A 7 -11.75 28.28 11.02
N ILE A 8 -13.01 28.23 10.59
CA ILE A 8 -13.76 26.96 10.44
C ILE A 8 -13.06 26.04 9.44
N PHE A 9 -12.63 26.57 8.29
CA PHE A 9 -11.90 25.81 7.28
C PHE A 9 -10.56 25.28 7.82
N PHE A 10 -9.84 26.09 8.60
CA PHE A 10 -8.60 25.67 9.26
C PHE A 10 -8.82 24.55 10.28
N PHE A 11 -9.85 24.64 11.13
CA PHE A 11 -10.21 23.56 12.05
C PHE A 11 -10.68 22.30 11.30
N PHE A 12 -11.40 22.45 10.19
CA PHE A 12 -11.82 21.32 9.36
C PHE A 12 -10.62 20.62 8.72
N ALA A 13 -9.62 21.38 8.26
CA ALA A 13 -8.37 20.84 7.75
C ALA A 13 -7.59 20.09 8.85
N LEU A 14 -7.52 20.63 10.07
CA LEU A 14 -6.87 19.94 11.19
C LEU A 14 -7.57 18.62 11.56
N LEU A 15 -8.90 18.61 11.61
CA LEU A 15 -9.69 17.41 11.89
C LEU A 15 -9.58 16.35 10.79
N ALA A 16 -9.60 16.76 9.52
CA ALA A 16 -9.40 15.87 8.38
C ALA A 16 -8.00 15.24 8.40
N ASN A 17 -6.96 16.01 8.72
CA ASN A 17 -5.59 15.50 8.84
C ASN A 17 -5.49 14.42 9.93
N ALA A 18 -6.08 14.64 11.10
CA ALA A 18 -6.04 13.66 12.20
C ALA A 18 -6.65 12.30 11.81
N GLN A 19 -7.79 12.32 11.11
CA GLN A 19 -8.45 11.09 10.66
C GLN A 19 -7.65 10.34 9.58
N ILE A 20 -6.91 11.06 8.73
CA ILE A 20 -6.06 10.47 7.70
C ILE A 20 -4.86 9.76 8.34
N PHE A 21 -4.16 10.41 9.27
CA PHE A 21 -2.99 9.82 9.95
C PHE A 21 -3.33 8.55 10.74
N GLU A 22 -4.51 8.48 11.35
CA GLU A 22 -4.97 7.26 12.04
C GLU A 22 -5.12 6.07 11.08
N LYS A 23 -5.39 6.31 9.80
CA LYS A 23 -5.59 5.28 8.76
C LYS A 23 -4.42 5.15 7.80
N THR A 24 -3.27 5.71 8.15
CA THR A 24 -2.05 5.66 7.32
C THR A 24 -1.04 4.67 7.90
N ALA A 25 -0.32 3.98 7.03
CA ALA A 25 0.88 3.23 7.39
C ALA A 25 2.00 3.46 6.39
N ILE A 26 3.24 3.37 6.85
CA ILE A 26 4.42 3.29 6.00
C ILE A 26 4.57 1.84 5.58
N ASN A 27 4.62 1.57 4.28
CA ASN A 27 4.98 0.24 3.79
C ASN A 27 6.49 0.11 3.60
N LEU A 28 7.00 -1.07 3.93
CA LEU A 28 8.33 -1.55 3.60
C LEU A 28 8.19 -2.98 3.11
N GLY A 29 8.62 -3.26 1.89
CA GLY A 29 8.43 -4.55 1.27
C GLY A 29 9.65 -5.03 0.49
N TYR A 30 9.72 -6.34 0.33
CA TYR A 30 10.60 -7.01 -0.61
C TYR A 30 9.73 -7.84 -1.54
N ARG A 31 10.02 -7.77 -2.84
CA ARG A 31 9.32 -8.54 -3.85
C ARG A 31 10.28 -9.07 -4.90
N TYR A 32 10.09 -10.30 -5.31
CA TYR A 32 10.70 -10.88 -6.49
C TYR A 32 9.75 -10.78 -7.68
N THR A 33 10.14 -10.07 -8.73
CA THR A 33 9.38 -9.93 -10.00
C THR A 33 10.33 -10.15 -11.18
N GLY A 34 10.82 -11.39 -11.33
CA GLY A 34 11.93 -11.74 -12.23
C GLY A 34 13.28 -11.14 -11.82
N ARG A 35 13.31 -10.35 -10.74
CA ARG A 35 14.47 -9.74 -10.09
C ARG A 35 14.08 -9.29 -8.68
N ASN A 36 15.08 -9.02 -7.85
CA ASN A 36 14.90 -8.49 -6.49
C ASN A 36 14.48 -7.02 -6.54
N VAL A 37 13.35 -6.71 -5.92
CA VAL A 37 12.79 -5.36 -5.82
C VAL A 37 12.53 -5.04 -4.36
N LEU A 38 13.03 -3.91 -3.88
CA LEU A 38 12.65 -3.33 -2.60
C LEU A 38 11.55 -2.31 -2.83
N GLN A 39 10.61 -2.23 -1.89
CA GLN A 39 9.46 -1.35 -1.94
C GLN A 39 9.41 -0.52 -0.66
N ALA A 40 9.11 0.77 -0.78
CA ALA A 40 8.78 1.63 0.34
C ALA A 40 7.71 2.65 -0.06
N GLY A 41 6.75 2.93 0.80
CA GLY A 41 5.60 3.75 0.42
C GLY A 41 4.70 4.14 1.57
N LEU A 42 3.58 4.77 1.22
CA LEU A 42 2.52 5.13 2.15
C LEU A 42 1.25 4.41 1.73
N GLU A 43 0.57 3.81 2.69
CA GLU A 43 -0.67 3.05 2.51
C GLU A 43 -1.78 3.73 3.31
N PHE A 44 -2.93 3.92 2.67
CA PHE A 44 -4.10 4.52 3.28
C PHE A 44 -5.23 3.51 3.28
N ARG A 45 -5.78 3.24 4.47
CA ARG A 45 -6.93 2.34 4.64
C ARG A 45 -8.24 3.11 4.53
N ILE A 46 -9.15 2.59 3.72
CA ILE A 46 -10.52 3.08 3.54
C ILE A 46 -11.49 1.96 3.93
N GLY A 47 -12.47 2.30 4.77
CA GLY A 47 -13.45 1.38 5.34
C GLY A 47 -13.11 0.94 6.77
N ASP A 48 -14.14 0.85 7.63
CA ASP A 48 -14.02 0.55 9.08
C ASP A 48 -14.86 -0.67 9.53
N SER A 49 -15.62 -1.33 8.64
CA SER A 49 -16.62 -2.31 9.07
C SER A 49 -16.36 -3.74 8.61
N GLY A 50 -16.31 -4.67 9.56
CA GLY A 50 -16.72 -6.07 9.33
C GLY A 50 -15.72 -6.96 8.60
N GLY A 51 -14.42 -6.69 8.72
CA GLY A 51 -13.39 -7.57 8.16
C GLY A 51 -13.13 -7.37 6.66
N HIS A 52 -13.63 -6.29 6.06
CA HIS A 52 -13.30 -5.85 4.70
C HIS A 52 -12.67 -4.46 4.71
N SER A 53 -11.59 -4.28 3.95
CA SER A 53 -10.98 -2.96 3.78
C SER A 53 -10.34 -2.79 2.41
N VAL A 54 -10.33 -1.56 1.93
CA VAL A 54 -9.54 -1.15 0.77
C VAL A 54 -8.32 -0.41 1.27
N ILE A 55 -7.14 -0.78 0.80
CA ILE A 55 -5.87 -0.15 1.14
C ILE A 55 -5.27 0.32 -0.17
N LEU A 56 -4.86 1.57 -0.25
CA LEU A 56 -4.27 2.12 -1.47
C LEU A 56 -3.15 3.08 -1.13
N GLY A 57 -2.14 3.11 -1.99
CA GLY A 57 -0.92 3.79 -1.65
C GLY A 57 0.02 4.04 -2.82
N PRO A 58 0.68 5.21 -2.87
CA PRO A 58 1.88 5.37 -3.66
C PRO A 58 3.06 4.68 -2.97
N SER A 59 3.93 4.07 -3.77
CA SER A 59 5.18 3.47 -3.33
C SER A 59 6.29 3.70 -4.35
N LEU A 60 7.52 3.55 -3.89
CA LEU A 60 8.73 3.58 -4.70
C LEU A 60 9.35 2.20 -4.68
N LEU A 61 9.70 1.72 -5.88
CA LEU A 61 10.38 0.46 -6.09
C LEU A 61 11.85 0.72 -6.39
N TYR A 62 12.74 0.12 -5.62
CA TYR A 62 14.17 0.09 -5.89
C TYR A 62 14.56 -1.27 -6.47
N THR A 63 15.21 -1.27 -7.61
CA THR A 63 15.78 -2.48 -8.21
C THR A 63 17.06 -2.17 -8.95
N ARG A 64 17.96 -3.16 -9.01
CA ARG A 64 19.10 -3.13 -9.93
C ARG A 64 18.72 -3.75 -11.28
N ALA A 65 18.91 -3.02 -12.37
CA ALA A 65 18.65 -3.47 -13.73
C ALA A 65 19.84 -3.11 -14.65
N LYS A 66 20.43 -4.11 -15.32
CA LYS A 66 21.58 -3.91 -16.24
C LYS A 66 22.75 -3.13 -15.61
N LYS A 67 23.07 -3.41 -14.34
CA LYS A 67 24.11 -2.73 -13.52
C LYS A 67 23.80 -1.29 -13.12
N GLU A 68 22.61 -0.78 -13.43
CA GLU A 68 22.14 0.52 -12.98
C GLU A 68 21.06 0.35 -11.90
N ASP A 69 21.06 1.27 -10.94
CA ASP A 69 20.04 1.33 -9.90
C ASP A 69 18.86 2.16 -10.41
N LYS A 70 17.65 1.60 -10.29
CA LYS A 70 16.41 2.22 -10.75
C LYS A 70 15.44 2.41 -9.60
N LEU A 71 14.86 3.61 -9.54
CA LEU A 71 13.76 3.96 -8.66
C LEU A 71 12.51 4.18 -9.49
N LEU A 72 11.46 3.41 -9.22
CA LEU A 72 10.24 3.42 -10.02
C LEU A 72 9.05 3.80 -9.15
N PRO A 73 8.26 4.81 -9.53
CA PRO A 73 6.99 5.06 -8.87
C PRO A 73 6.02 3.92 -9.17
N GLU A 74 5.29 3.51 -8.15
CA GLU A 74 4.25 2.49 -8.19
C GLU A 74 3.02 2.98 -7.44
N ALA A 75 1.85 2.73 -7.99
CA ALA A 75 0.58 2.85 -7.29
C ALA A 75 0.03 1.44 -7.03
N ASN A 76 -0.46 1.21 -5.83
CA ASN A 76 -1.07 -0.05 -5.47
C ASN A 76 -2.47 0.15 -4.88
N VAL A 77 -3.31 -0.85 -5.07
CA VAL A 77 -4.63 -0.98 -4.45
C VAL A 77 -4.79 -2.41 -4.01
N TYR A 78 -5.19 -2.60 -2.77
CA TYR A 78 -5.49 -3.88 -2.15
C TYR A 78 -6.91 -3.84 -1.58
N TYR A 79 -7.59 -4.96 -1.69
CA TYR A 79 -8.79 -5.31 -0.99
C TYR A 79 -8.46 -6.46 -0.04
N THR A 80 -8.65 -6.24 1.24
CA THR A 80 -8.43 -7.25 2.27
C THR A 80 -9.78 -7.71 2.81
N THR A 81 -9.95 -9.03 2.95
CA THR A 81 -11.14 -9.64 3.54
C THR A 81 -10.79 -10.83 4.42
N SER A 82 -11.11 -10.79 5.71
CA SER A 82 -10.88 -11.90 6.65
C SER A 82 -9.48 -12.54 6.54
N GLY A 83 -8.44 -11.71 6.41
CA GLY A 83 -7.05 -12.14 6.24
C GLY A 83 -6.65 -12.56 4.82
N GLN A 84 -7.56 -12.59 3.85
CA GLN A 84 -7.25 -12.69 2.42
C GLN A 84 -6.91 -11.31 1.88
N LEU A 85 -6.03 -11.27 0.89
CA LEU A 85 -5.59 -10.04 0.22
C LEU A 85 -5.68 -10.24 -1.29
N TYR A 86 -6.34 -9.31 -1.95
CA TYR A 86 -6.43 -9.21 -3.40
C TYR A 86 -5.99 -7.82 -3.80
N GLY A 87 -5.27 -7.65 -4.89
CA GLY A 87 -4.85 -6.31 -5.27
C GLY A 87 -4.29 -6.21 -6.66
N VAL A 88 -3.95 -4.99 -7.02
CA VAL A 88 -3.25 -4.68 -8.25
C VAL A 88 -2.16 -3.67 -7.96
N SER A 89 -1.04 -3.82 -8.64
CA SER A 89 0.05 -2.86 -8.68
C SER A 89 0.21 -2.33 -10.08
N ILE A 90 0.51 -1.05 -10.21
CA ILE A 90 0.80 -0.44 -11.50
C ILE A 90 2.06 0.39 -11.36
N ASN A 91 3.03 0.13 -12.23
CA ASN A 91 4.22 0.95 -12.41
C ASN A 91 4.42 1.24 -13.90
N GLN A 92 5.43 2.04 -14.23
CA GLN A 92 5.70 2.45 -15.62
C GLN A 92 6.00 1.28 -16.58
N TYR A 93 6.36 0.10 -16.06
CA TYR A 93 6.80 -1.03 -16.87
C TYR A 93 5.80 -2.19 -16.88
N SER A 94 4.88 -2.27 -15.92
CA SER A 94 4.02 -3.44 -15.72
C SER A 94 2.77 -3.16 -14.89
N ILE A 95 1.75 -3.98 -15.11
CA ILE A 95 0.60 -4.16 -14.23
C ILE A 95 0.73 -5.52 -13.55
N GLU A 96 0.52 -5.58 -12.25
CA GLU A 96 0.70 -6.76 -11.43
C GLU A 96 -0.54 -7.02 -10.58
N PRO A 97 -1.50 -7.83 -11.03
CA PRO A 97 -2.49 -8.42 -10.15
C PRO A 97 -1.82 -9.31 -9.09
N ARG A 98 -2.28 -9.18 -7.86
CA ARG A 98 -1.75 -9.85 -6.66
C ARG A 98 -2.87 -10.50 -5.87
N VAL A 99 -2.54 -11.62 -5.26
CA VAL A 99 -3.38 -12.40 -4.35
C VAL A 99 -2.50 -12.86 -3.19
N GLY A 100 -3.03 -12.93 -1.99
CA GLY A 100 -2.22 -13.23 -0.83
C GLY A 100 -3.01 -13.30 0.47
N VAL A 101 -2.27 -13.18 1.56
CA VAL A 101 -2.79 -13.13 2.91
C VAL A 101 -2.29 -11.90 3.64
N SER A 102 -3.16 -11.33 4.46
CA SER A 102 -2.89 -10.21 5.36
C SER A 102 -3.02 -10.70 6.81
N LEU A 103 -1.96 -10.52 7.60
CA LEU A 103 -2.00 -10.72 9.04
C LEU A 103 -2.25 -9.36 9.71
N LEU A 104 -3.51 -9.13 10.09
CA LEU A 104 -4.00 -7.93 10.80
C LEU A 104 -3.66 -6.59 10.11
N ASN A 105 -3.45 -6.61 8.81
CA ASN A 105 -2.86 -5.52 8.03
C ASN A 105 -1.46 -5.07 8.45
N ILE A 106 -0.78 -5.78 9.36
CA ILE A 106 0.62 -5.53 9.73
C ILE A 106 1.55 -6.14 8.68
N PHE A 107 1.24 -7.36 8.26
CA PHE A 107 2.10 -8.15 7.37
C PHE A 107 1.29 -8.67 6.18
N PHE A 108 1.78 -8.41 4.98
CA PHE A 108 1.22 -8.96 3.75
C PHE A 108 2.20 -9.95 3.16
N LEU A 109 1.71 -11.14 2.88
CA LEU A 109 2.36 -12.11 2.00
C LEU A 109 1.54 -12.19 0.73
N ASN A 110 2.14 -11.86 -0.41
CA ASN A 110 1.44 -11.86 -1.68
C ASN A 110 2.22 -12.60 -2.76
N THR A 111 1.47 -13.12 -3.71
CA THR A 111 1.96 -13.65 -4.97
C THR A 111 1.12 -13.10 -6.11
N GLY A 112 1.65 -13.10 -7.31
CA GLY A 112 0.96 -12.51 -8.45
C GLY A 112 1.65 -12.82 -9.75
N TYR A 113 1.26 -12.09 -10.78
CA TYR A 113 1.91 -12.16 -12.07
C TYR A 113 2.06 -10.75 -12.64
N SER A 114 3.28 -10.38 -12.98
CA SER A 114 3.59 -9.07 -13.58
C SER A 114 3.44 -9.16 -15.10
N PHE A 115 2.47 -8.43 -15.64
CA PHE A 115 2.25 -8.25 -17.06
C PHE A 115 3.03 -7.02 -17.54
N PRO A 116 4.07 -7.20 -18.38
CA PRO A 116 4.84 -6.07 -18.89
C PRO A 116 4.00 -5.24 -19.86
N ILE A 117 3.98 -3.94 -19.65
CA ILE A 117 3.42 -2.96 -20.59
C ILE A 117 4.54 -2.37 -21.44
N ASP A 118 5.76 -2.28 -20.89
CA ASP A 118 6.91 -1.73 -21.62
C ASP A 118 7.56 -2.75 -22.57
N LYS A 119 8.09 -2.26 -23.68
CA LYS A 119 8.72 -3.07 -24.74
C LYS A 119 9.92 -3.87 -24.22
N ASN A 120 10.64 -3.36 -23.22
CA ASN A 120 11.84 -4.01 -22.70
C ASN A 120 11.53 -5.19 -21.75
N LYS A 121 10.26 -5.42 -21.39
CA LYS A 121 9.79 -6.54 -20.56
C LYS A 121 10.62 -6.76 -19.28
N TYR A 122 11.10 -5.69 -18.65
CA TYR A 122 11.99 -5.77 -17.48
C TYR A 122 11.34 -6.45 -16.27
N PHE A 123 10.02 -6.30 -16.12
CA PHE A 123 9.21 -6.86 -15.06
C PHE A 123 8.17 -7.77 -15.71
N LYS A 124 8.45 -9.08 -15.69
CA LYS A 124 7.56 -10.11 -16.23
C LYS A 124 7.71 -11.38 -15.43
N GLY A 125 6.58 -12.02 -15.12
CA GLY A 125 6.56 -13.36 -14.54
C GLY A 125 5.85 -13.40 -13.20
N ILE A 126 5.95 -14.56 -12.55
CA ILE A 126 5.38 -14.80 -11.24
C ILE A 126 6.07 -13.88 -10.22
N THR A 127 5.27 -13.29 -9.35
CA THR A 127 5.76 -12.41 -8.29
C THR A 127 5.53 -13.03 -6.93
N PHE A 128 6.46 -12.77 -6.01
CA PHE A 128 6.36 -13.15 -4.60
C PHE A 128 6.82 -11.97 -3.77
N GLY A 129 5.96 -11.46 -2.91
CA GLY A 129 6.19 -10.27 -2.11
C GLY A 129 5.88 -10.49 -0.64
N ILE A 130 6.71 -9.87 0.19
CA ILE A 130 6.50 -9.70 1.62
C ILE A 130 6.47 -8.20 1.88
N GLN A 131 5.46 -7.71 2.58
CA GLN A 131 5.30 -6.31 2.93
C GLN A 131 4.96 -6.18 4.41
N LEU A 132 5.65 -5.27 5.08
CA LEU A 132 5.41 -4.82 6.43
C LEU A 132 4.81 -3.41 6.39
N ASN A 133 3.71 -3.23 7.09
CA ASN A 133 3.06 -1.93 7.24
C ASN A 133 3.27 -1.44 8.68
N ILE A 134 3.79 -0.22 8.81
CA ILE A 134 4.13 0.42 10.09
C ILE A 134 3.31 1.70 10.20
N ALA A 135 2.28 1.68 11.04
CA ALA A 135 1.48 2.86 11.35
C ALA A 135 2.29 3.85 12.22
N PRO A 136 2.24 5.17 11.92
CA PRO A 136 2.99 6.19 12.67
C PRO A 136 2.36 6.54 14.03
N VAL A 137 1.15 6.05 14.31
CA VAL A 137 0.38 6.38 15.53
C VAL A 137 0.05 5.12 16.32
N ARG A 138 0.16 5.17 17.66
CA ARG A 138 -0.11 4.03 18.56
C ARG A 138 -1.52 3.44 18.44
N ASN A 139 -2.56 4.28 18.34
CA ASN A 139 -3.96 3.86 18.17
C ASN A 139 -4.40 3.94 16.70
N SER A 140 -3.59 3.42 15.78
CA SER A 140 -3.94 3.42 14.37
C SER A 140 -5.14 2.53 14.07
N LYS A 141 -6.05 3.04 13.25
CA LYS A 141 -7.16 2.31 12.63
C LYS A 141 -6.73 1.54 11.37
N PHE A 142 -5.45 1.62 11.00
CA PHE A 142 -4.91 0.86 9.87
C PHE A 142 -4.89 -0.64 10.15
N TYR A 143 -4.51 -1.06 11.36
CA TYR A 143 -4.47 -2.46 11.74
C TYR A 143 -5.85 -3.01 12.09
N ASP A 144 -6.04 -4.31 11.86
CA ASP A 144 -7.24 -4.98 12.34
C ASP A 144 -7.16 -5.18 13.86
N GLN A 145 -8.24 -4.82 14.56
CA GLN A 145 -8.34 -5.04 15.99
C GLN A 145 -8.74 -6.49 16.26
N ILE A 146 -7.97 -7.17 17.10
CA ILE A 146 -8.36 -8.47 17.65
C ILE A 146 -9.50 -8.19 18.64
N LYS A 147 -10.75 -8.43 18.24
CA LYS A 147 -11.85 -8.53 19.19
C LYS A 147 -11.68 -9.83 19.96
N ILE A 148 -11.14 -9.75 21.17
CA ILE A 148 -11.26 -10.83 22.15
C ILE A 148 -12.69 -10.76 22.65
N MET A 149 -13.52 -11.74 22.27
CA MET A 149 -14.84 -11.99 22.87
C MET A 149 -14.67 -12.66 24.23
#